data_AF-A0A9D2KGM0-F1
#
_entry.id   AF-A0A9D2KGM0-F1
#
_cell.length_a   1.000
_cell.length_b   1.000
_cell.length_c   1.000
_cell.angle_alpha   90.00
_cell.angle_beta   90.00
_cell.angle_gamma   90.00
#
_symmetry.space_group_name_H-M   'P 1'
#
loop_
_entity.id
_entity.type
_entity.pdbx_description
1 polymer ?
#
loop_
_entity_poly.entity_id
_entity_poly.type
_entity_poly.pdbx_seq_one_letter_code
_entity_poly.pdbx_strand_id
1 'polypeptide(L)'
;FEDLRGTTDAQGRELSVTLPCVADELCSAADLVKGKAAGRPVAVVRGRADLVGSLDLPGARMIPRTGPTDMFRKGYDEAFADGYAAGRGDA
;
A
#
# COMPACT_ATOMS: atom_id res chain seq x y z
N PHE A 1 -1.61 -13.75 -3.18
CA PHE A 1 -2.06 -12.77 -2.17
C PHE A 1 -3.56 -12.93 -2.02
N GLU A 2 -4.07 -12.74 -0.82
CA GLU A 2 -5.50 -12.90 -0.53
C GLU A 2 -6.30 -11.81 -1.24
N ASP A 3 -7.19 -12.22 -2.13
CA ASP A 3 -8.12 -11.34 -2.83
C ASP A 3 -9.50 -11.50 -2.20
N LEU A 4 -9.87 -10.54 -1.36
CA LEU A 4 -11.13 -10.58 -0.62
C LEU A 4 -12.31 -10.00 -1.41
N ARG A 5 -12.07 -9.48 -2.62
CA ARG A 5 -13.12 -8.87 -3.44
C ARG A 5 -14.19 -9.90 -3.79
N GLY A 6 -15.45 -9.54 -3.61
CA GLY A 6 -16.59 -10.41 -3.87
C GLY A 6 -16.82 -11.50 -2.81
N THR A 7 -16.01 -11.55 -1.75
CA THR A 7 -16.29 -12.37 -0.56
C THR A 7 -17.23 -11.62 0.39
N THR A 8 -17.82 -12.31 1.37
CA THR A 8 -18.73 -11.70 2.35
C THR A 8 -18.07 -11.53 3.71
N ASP A 9 -18.33 -10.40 4.38
CA ASP A 9 -17.93 -10.19 5.77
C ASP A 9 -18.77 -11.03 6.76
N ALA A 10 -18.46 -10.92 8.04
CA ALA A 10 -19.15 -11.65 9.11
C ALA A 10 -20.65 -11.29 9.25
N GLN A 11 -21.10 -10.21 8.62
CA GLN A 11 -22.48 -9.73 8.60
C GLN A 11 -23.17 -10.03 7.25
N GLY A 12 -22.51 -10.77 6.34
CA GLY A 12 -23.05 -11.13 5.03
C GLY A 12 -22.99 -10.01 3.99
N ARG A 13 -22.23 -8.94 4.22
CA ARG A 13 -22.05 -7.84 3.26
C ARG A 13 -20.87 -8.14 2.34
N GLU A 14 -21.01 -7.86 1.06
CA GLU A 14 -19.94 -8.03 0.09
C GLU A 14 -18.77 -7.07 0.35
N LEU A 15 -17.55 -7.61 0.37
CA LEU A 15 -16.31 -6.85 0.44
C LEU A 15 -16.01 -6.27 -0.95
N SER A 16 -16.31 -4.98 -1.14
CA SER A 16 -16.10 -4.26 -2.40
C SER A 16 -14.63 -3.92 -2.67
N VAL A 17 -13.82 -3.77 -1.61
CA VAL A 17 -12.40 -3.41 -1.69
C VAL A 17 -11.67 -3.99 -0.51
N THR A 18 -10.67 -4.82 -0.74
CA THR A 18 -9.31 -4.66 -0.18
C THR A 18 -8.40 -5.76 -0.71
N LEU A 19 -7.37 -5.37 -1.46
CA LEU A 19 -6.15 -6.17 -1.56
C LEU A 19 -5.24 -5.64 -0.45
N PRO A 20 -5.19 -6.29 0.74
CA PRO A 20 -4.29 -5.86 1.78
C PRO A 20 -2.85 -5.90 1.26
N CYS A 21 -2.08 -4.86 1.56
CA CYS A 21 -0.65 -4.84 1.24
C CYS A 21 0.10 -5.66 2.29
N VAL A 22 0.07 -6.99 2.14
CA VAL A 22 0.69 -7.93 3.09
C VAL A 22 2.19 -7.65 3.29
N ALA A 23 2.87 -7.11 2.27
CA ALA A 23 4.26 -6.68 2.39
C ALA A 23 4.44 -5.59 3.46
N ASP A 24 3.57 -4.58 3.49
CA ASP A 24 3.65 -3.49 4.48
C ASP A 24 3.27 -3.97 5.89
N GLU A 25 2.34 -4.92 6.01
CA GLU A 25 2.00 -5.56 7.28
C GLU A 25 3.20 -6.30 7.88
N LEU A 26 3.90 -7.08 7.06
CA LEU A 26 5.13 -7.78 7.45
C LEU A 26 6.25 -6.81 7.81
N CYS A 27 6.44 -5.75 7.02
CA CYS A 27 7.43 -4.70 7.30
C CYS A 27 7.12 -3.96 8.61
N SER A 28 5.85 -3.67 8.88
CA SER A 28 5.42 -3.01 10.12
C SER A 28 5.70 -3.89 11.35
N ALA A 29 5.38 -5.19 11.28
CA ALA A 29 5.72 -6.14 12.34
C ALA A 29 7.23 -6.28 12.52
N ALA A 30 7.99 -6.31 11.42
CA ALA A 30 9.45 -6.34 11.45
C ALA A 30 10.05 -5.08 12.09
N ASP A 31 9.46 -3.90 11.88
CA ASP A 31 9.94 -2.64 12.44
C ASP A 31 9.80 -2.60 13.97
N LEU A 32 8.72 -3.18 14.51
CA LEU A 32 8.53 -3.31 15.97
C LEU A 32 9.65 -4.11 16.64
N VAL A 33 10.09 -5.20 16.01
CA VAL A 33 11.18 -6.01 16.57
C VAL A 33 12.55 -5.40 16.28
N LYS A 34 12.76 -4.77 15.11
CA LYS A 34 14.04 -4.12 14.79
C LYS A 34 14.30 -2.93 15.69
N GLY A 35 13.28 -2.10 15.93
CA GLY A 35 13.40 -0.84 16.64
C GLY A 35 14.19 0.22 15.85
N LYS A 36 13.79 1.49 15.98
CA LYS A 36 14.30 2.58 15.11
C LYS A 36 15.81 2.85 15.23
N ALA A 37 16.38 2.63 16.42
CA ALA A 37 17.77 2.99 16.72
C ALA A 37 18.56 1.86 17.39
N ALA A 38 18.02 0.63 17.42
CA ALA A 38 18.62 -0.47 18.17
C ALA A 38 19.76 -1.18 17.41
N GLY A 39 20.16 -0.70 16.22
CA GLY A 39 21.22 -1.33 15.42
C GLY A 39 20.86 -2.73 14.89
N ARG A 40 19.56 -3.04 14.72
CA ARG A 40 19.07 -4.35 14.25
C ARG A 40 18.59 -4.22 12.79
N PRO A 41 19.43 -4.52 11.78
CA PRO A 41 19.09 -4.26 10.38
C PRO A 41 18.12 -5.29 9.78
N VAL A 42 18.06 -6.50 10.35
CA VAL A 42 17.33 -7.66 9.78
C VAL A 42 16.34 -8.22 10.80
N ALA A 43 15.15 -8.58 10.31
CA ALA A 43 14.18 -9.42 11.01
C ALA A 43 13.82 -10.61 10.12
N VAL A 44 13.61 -11.78 10.72
CA VAL A 44 13.26 -13.01 9.99
C VAL A 44 11.80 -13.37 10.31
N VAL A 45 10.97 -13.42 9.27
CA VAL A 45 9.59 -13.93 9.34
C VAL A 45 9.59 -15.36 8.81
N ARG A 46 8.95 -16.28 9.55
CA ARG A 46 8.83 -17.71 9.18
C ARG A 46 7.36 -18.10 9.12
N GLY A 47 7.07 -19.22 8.44
CA GLY A 47 5.71 -19.79 8.38
C GLY A 47 4.78 -19.11 7.37
N ARG A 48 5.31 -18.29 6.46
CA ARG A 48 4.54 -17.56 5.43
C ARG A 48 4.88 -17.98 3.99
N ALA A 49 5.07 -19.27 3.76
CA ALA A 49 5.36 -19.80 2.42
C ALA A 49 4.20 -19.54 1.43
N ASP A 50 2.98 -19.40 1.94
CA ASP A 50 1.76 -19.00 1.21
C ASP A 50 1.88 -17.64 0.49
N LEU A 51 2.79 -16.77 0.94
CA LEU A 51 3.01 -15.44 0.38
C LEU A 51 4.13 -15.36 -0.65
N VAL A 52 4.89 -16.43 -0.83
CA VAL A 52 6.04 -16.44 -1.74
C VAL A 52 5.57 -16.86 -3.13
N GLY A 53 5.68 -15.96 -4.10
CA GLY A 53 5.30 -16.20 -5.49
C GLY A 53 6.50 -16.42 -6.43
N SER A 54 6.22 -16.53 -7.73
CA SER A 54 7.26 -16.60 -8.78
C SER A 54 8.16 -15.36 -8.77
N LEU A 55 9.43 -15.55 -9.15
CA LEU A 55 10.39 -14.45 -9.31
C LEU A 55 10.09 -13.55 -10.51
N ASP A 56 9.27 -14.02 -11.45
CA ASP A 56 8.84 -13.23 -12.62
C ASP A 56 7.69 -12.27 -12.31
N LEU A 57 7.17 -12.30 -11.07
CA LEU A 57 6.14 -11.37 -10.64
C LEU A 57 6.67 -9.93 -10.70
N PRO A 58 5.80 -8.95 -10.96
CA PRO A 58 6.20 -7.54 -11.00
C PRO A 58 6.93 -7.02 -9.76
N GLY A 59 6.71 -7.66 -8.60
CA GLY A 59 7.35 -7.34 -7.34
C GLY A 59 6.84 -6.04 -6.73
N ALA A 60 7.67 -5.44 -5.86
CA ALA A 60 7.33 -4.26 -5.07
C ALA A 60 6.95 -3.02 -5.91
N ARG A 61 7.29 -2.97 -7.20
CA ARG A 61 6.93 -1.85 -8.09
C ARG A 61 5.42 -1.66 -8.27
N MET A 62 4.63 -2.69 -7.98
CA MET A 62 3.17 -2.64 -8.08
C MET A 62 2.49 -2.03 -6.85
N ILE A 63 3.21 -1.90 -5.73
CA ILE A 63 2.67 -1.38 -4.47
C ILE A 63 2.42 0.15 -4.55
N PRO A 64 3.39 0.99 -4.97
CA PRO A 64 3.15 2.42 -5.04
C PRO A 64 2.17 2.76 -6.17
N ARG A 65 1.18 3.60 -5.85
CA ARG A 65 0.38 4.27 -6.87
C ARG A 65 1.26 5.34 -7.51
N THR A 66 1.30 5.37 -8.83
CA THR A 66 2.12 6.33 -9.58
C THR A 66 1.32 6.88 -10.76
N GLY A 67 1.80 8.00 -11.31
CA GLY A 67 1.21 8.59 -12.51
C GLY A 67 -0.03 9.46 -12.24
N PRO A 68 -0.85 9.73 -13.28
CA PRO A 68 -1.95 10.68 -13.20
C PRO A 68 -3.11 10.28 -12.28
N THR A 69 -3.24 8.99 -11.97
CA THR A 69 -4.29 8.46 -11.09
C THR A 69 -3.91 8.48 -9.61
N ASP A 70 -2.67 8.85 -9.29
CA ASP A 70 -2.26 9.12 -7.92
C ASP A 70 -2.72 10.52 -7.48
N MET A 71 -3.81 10.55 -6.72
CA MET A 71 -4.39 11.76 -6.16
C MET A 71 -3.48 12.47 -5.15
N PHE A 72 -2.47 11.77 -4.61
CA PHE A 72 -1.55 12.31 -3.60
C PHE A 72 -0.12 12.47 -4.13
N ARG A 73 0.04 12.51 -5.46
CA ARG A 73 1.36 12.66 -6.11
C ARG A 73 2.04 13.99 -5.82
N LYS A 74 1.26 15.04 -5.55
CA LYS A 74 1.73 16.41 -5.33
C LYS A 74 1.86 16.70 -3.84
N GLY A 75 2.81 17.58 -3.51
CA GLY A 75 2.87 18.19 -2.19
C GLY A 75 1.68 19.12 -1.95
N TYR A 76 1.57 19.61 -0.72
CA TYR A 76 0.46 20.48 -0.31
C TYR A 76 0.37 21.75 -1.15
N ASP A 77 1.50 22.45 -1.35
CA ASP A 77 1.51 23.74 -2.06
C ASP A 77 1.13 23.58 -3.54
N GLU A 78 1.64 22.56 -4.22
CA GLU A 78 1.33 22.30 -5.62
C GLU A 78 -0.14 21.85 -5.80
N ALA A 79 -0.63 20.99 -4.90
CA ALA A 79 -2.03 20.56 -4.95
C ALA A 79 -3.01 21.71 -4.68
N PHE A 80 -2.66 22.62 -3.75
CA PHE A 80 -3.46 23.80 -3.47
C PHE A 80 -3.49 24.76 -4.67
N ALA A 81 -2.34 25.04 -5.28
CA ALA A 81 -2.24 25.92 -6.43
C ALA A 81 -3.07 25.41 -7.62
N ASP A 82 -2.99 24.11 -7.93
CA ASP A 82 -3.80 23.50 -8.98
C ASP A 82 -5.30 23.66 -8.71
N GLY A 83 -5.73 23.31 -7.49
CA GLY A 83 -7.14 23.39 -7.11
C GLY A 83 -7.67 24.82 -7.14
N TYR A 84 -6.83 25.78 -6.74
CA TYR A 84 -7.16 27.20 -6.81
C TYR A 84 -7.30 27.69 -8.25
N ALA A 85 -6.36 27.34 -9.15
CA ALA A 85 -6.44 27.70 -10.56
C ALA A 85 -7.66 27.08 -11.25
N ALA A 86 -7.90 25.78 -11.03
CA ALA A 86 -9.07 25.09 -11.56
C ALA A 86 -10.39 25.71 -11.08
N GLY A 87 -10.45 26.12 -9.81
CA GLY A 87 -11.63 26.78 -9.24
C GLY A 87 -11.91 28.18 -9.80
N ARG A 88 -10.92 28.86 -10.40
CA ARG A 88 -11.09 30.18 -11.03
C ARG A 88 -11.55 30.13 -12.48
N GLY A 89 -11.58 28.93 -13.09
CA GLY A 89 -11.91 28.76 -14.51
C GLY A 89 -10.76 29.06 -15.46
N ASP A 90 -9.53 29.17 -14.94
CA ASP A 90 -8.30 29.36 -15.72
C ASP A 90 -7.70 28.02 -16.23
N ALA A 91 -8.52 26.96 -16.30
CA ALA A 91 -8.10 25.61 -16.69
C ALA A 91 -8.39 25.29 -18.16
#